data_AF-A0A366EFP6-F1
#
_entry.id   AF-A0A366EFP6-F1
#
_cell.length_a   1.000
_cell.length_b   1.000
_cell.length_c   1.000
_cell.angle_alpha   90.00
_cell.angle_beta   90.00
_cell.angle_gamma   90.00
#
_symmetry.space_group_name_H-M   'P 1'
#
loop_
_entity.id
_entity.type
_entity.pdbx_description
1 polymer ?
#
loop_
_entity_poly.entity_id
_entity_poly.type
_entity_poly.pdbx_seq_one_letter_code
_entity_poly.pdbx_strand_id
1 'polypeptide(L)'
;MKCRSMYGQGMFLEGVVKLKITIEDINYFIFMIKREKLGVRKRYFSILHNKDSDEYKRFINVYLKYKKVVSEREQLVLDSVYGVNGAPLKLKEVAQIIKVTPERVRQLVFKSEREMATFLRQKY
;
A
#
# COMPACT_ATOMS: atom_id res chain seq x y z
N MET A 1 -35.10 -1.20 28.67
CA MET A 1 -34.51 -0.28 27.68
C MET A 1 -33.62 -1.08 26.74
N LYS A 2 -34.01 -1.23 25.47
CA LYS A 2 -33.24 -1.92 24.43
C LYS A 2 -32.48 -0.88 23.61
N CYS A 3 -31.17 -0.82 23.72
CA CYS A 3 -30.33 -0.07 22.79
C CYS A 3 -29.71 -1.06 21.79
N ARG A 4 -30.36 -1.20 20.63
CA ARG A 4 -29.75 -1.73 19.41
C ARG A 4 -28.88 -0.63 18.82
N SER A 5 -27.57 -0.85 18.75
CA SER A 5 -26.68 -0.05 17.91
C SER A 5 -26.50 -0.78 16.59
N MET A 6 -27.14 -0.24 15.55
CA MET A 6 -26.93 -0.58 14.16
C MET A 6 -25.80 0.32 13.63
N TYR A 7 -24.65 -0.28 13.33
CA TYR A 7 -23.72 0.21 12.30
C TYR A 7 -23.61 -0.95 11.30
N GLY A 8 -24.10 -0.89 10.07
CA GLY A 8 -24.18 0.26 9.18
C GLY A 8 -23.01 0.18 8.20
N GLN A 9 -23.21 -0.58 7.13
CA GLN A 9 -22.56 -0.49 5.81
C GLN A 9 -21.04 -0.22 5.76
N GLY A 10 -20.29 -1.28 5.52
CA GLY A 10 -19.00 -1.23 4.82
C GLY A 10 -19.10 -1.98 3.50
N MET A 11 -19.96 -1.53 2.56
CA MET A 11 -19.69 -1.78 1.15
C MET A 11 -18.38 -1.05 0.84
N PHE A 12 -17.35 -1.71 0.34
CA PHE A 12 -16.46 -1.19 -0.71
C PHE A 12 -15.42 -2.26 -1.06
N LEU A 13 -15.31 -2.52 -2.37
CA LEU A 13 -14.32 -3.33 -3.09
C LEU A 13 -14.67 -4.81 -3.43
N GLU A 14 -15.91 -5.08 -3.86
CA GLU A 14 -16.18 -6.23 -4.77
C GLU A 14 -15.84 -5.92 -6.24
N GLY A 15 -14.74 -5.20 -6.45
CA GLY A 15 -14.27 -4.77 -7.76
C GLY A 15 -12.78 -5.03 -7.94
N VAL A 16 -12.26 -6.11 -7.36
CA VAL A 16 -10.89 -6.56 -7.72
C VAL A 16 -10.98 -7.13 -9.12
N VAL A 17 -10.75 -6.26 -10.11
CA VAL A 17 -10.52 -6.66 -11.50
C VAL A 17 -9.51 -7.81 -11.44
N LYS A 18 -9.93 -9.02 -11.85
CA LYS A 18 -9.07 -10.20 -11.96
C LYS A 18 -8.11 -9.99 -13.14
N LEU A 19 -7.29 -8.94 -13.08
CA LEU A 19 -6.19 -8.78 -14.01
C LEU A 19 -5.13 -9.81 -13.63
N LYS A 20 -4.80 -10.65 -14.61
CA LYS A 20 -3.79 -11.68 -14.50
C LYS A 20 -2.44 -10.97 -14.34
N ILE A 21 -2.01 -10.75 -13.09
CA ILE A 21 -0.73 -10.11 -12.78
C ILE A 21 0.40 -10.90 -13.44
N THR A 22 1.17 -10.22 -14.28
CA THR A 22 2.32 -10.75 -15.00
C THR A 22 3.61 -10.59 -14.19
N ILE A 23 4.66 -11.32 -14.57
CA ILE A 23 5.99 -11.18 -13.96
C ILE A 23 6.53 -9.76 -14.16
N GLU A 24 6.22 -9.12 -15.30
CA GLU A 24 6.61 -7.74 -15.56
C GLU A 24 5.98 -6.75 -14.58
N ASP A 25 4.73 -6.95 -14.20
CA ASP A 25 4.05 -6.11 -13.20
C ASP A 25 4.73 -6.22 -11.83
N ILE A 26 5.17 -7.43 -11.49
CA ILE A 26 5.88 -7.70 -10.24
C ILE A 26 7.26 -7.04 -10.25
N ASN A 27 7.99 -7.18 -11.35
CA ASN A 27 9.28 -6.51 -11.53
C ASN A 27 9.13 -4.99 -11.49
N TYR A 28 8.08 -4.47 -12.13
CA TYR A 28 7.73 -3.04 -12.08
C TYR A 28 7.46 -2.59 -10.64
N PHE A 29 6.64 -3.34 -9.89
CA PHE A 29 6.38 -3.04 -8.48
C PHE A 29 7.66 -3.01 -7.64
N ILE A 30 8.51 -4.05 -7.75
CA ILE A 30 9.79 -4.13 -7.04
C ILE A 30 10.72 -2.98 -7.41
N PHE A 31 10.75 -2.61 -8.69
CA PHE A 31 11.52 -1.48 -9.20
C PHE A 31 11.04 -0.14 -8.60
N MET A 32 9.73 0.04 -8.49
CA MET A 32 9.12 1.26 -7.97
C MET A 32 9.34 1.46 -6.47
N ILE A 33 9.36 0.38 -5.68
CA ILE A 33 9.63 0.44 -4.23
C ILE A 33 11.12 0.50 -3.89
N LYS A 34 12.02 0.14 -4.83
CA LYS A 34 13.48 0.19 -4.60
C LYS A 34 13.95 1.65 -4.58
N ARG A 35 14.75 2.01 -3.57
CA ARG A 35 15.48 3.29 -3.56
C ARG A 35 16.77 3.15 -4.36
N GLU A 36 17.07 4.15 -5.20
CA GLU A 36 18.38 4.25 -5.86
C GLU A 36 19.46 4.76 -4.92
N LYS A 37 19.16 5.79 -4.11
CA LYS A 37 20.11 6.43 -3.19
C LYS A 37 19.46 6.81 -1.86
N LEU A 38 20.26 6.90 -0.80
CA LEU A 38 19.85 7.48 0.48
C LEU A 38 19.46 8.96 0.26
N GLY A 39 18.39 9.40 0.93
CA GLY A 39 17.86 10.77 0.78
C GLY A 39 16.90 10.99 -0.39
N VAL A 40 16.89 10.14 -1.41
CA VAL A 40 15.98 10.27 -2.56
C VAL A 40 14.62 9.65 -2.26
N ARG A 41 13.53 10.29 -2.71
CA ARG A 41 12.17 9.74 -2.62
C ARG A 41 12.04 8.49 -3.49
N LYS A 42 11.13 7.58 -3.13
CA LYS A 42 10.88 6.40 -3.96
C LYS A 42 10.16 6.79 -5.24
N ARG A 43 10.36 6.00 -6.31
CA ARG A 43 9.80 6.30 -7.64
C ARG A 43 8.29 6.36 -7.62
N TYR A 44 7.64 5.50 -6.82
CA TYR A 44 6.17 5.49 -6.78
C TYR A 44 5.55 6.81 -6.31
N PHE A 45 6.28 7.68 -5.60
CA PHE A 45 5.72 8.97 -5.16
C PHE A 45 5.26 9.85 -6.33
N SER A 46 5.81 9.70 -7.54
CA SER A 46 5.34 10.45 -8.71
C SER A 46 3.98 9.97 -9.22
N ILE A 47 3.68 8.68 -9.09
CA ILE A 47 2.45 8.07 -9.63
C ILE A 47 1.29 8.08 -8.63
N LEU A 48 1.55 8.25 -7.32
CA LEU A 48 0.49 8.25 -6.28
C LEU A 48 -0.55 9.36 -6.46
N HIS A 49 -0.21 10.45 -7.15
CA HIS A 49 -1.10 11.58 -7.39
C HIS A 49 -2.04 11.36 -8.59
N ASN A 50 -1.71 10.43 -9.49
CA ASN A 50 -2.48 10.18 -10.72
C ASN A 50 -3.07 8.75 -10.69
N LYS A 51 -4.21 8.61 -10.02
CA LYS A 51 -4.87 7.31 -9.83
C LYS A 51 -5.40 6.68 -11.13
N ASP A 52 -5.69 7.52 -12.12
CA ASP A 52 -6.23 7.06 -13.40
C ASP A 52 -5.13 6.56 -14.33
N SER A 53 -3.86 6.88 -14.04
CA SER A 53 -2.73 6.37 -14.81
C SER A 53 -2.64 4.85 -14.76
N ASP A 54 -2.29 4.26 -15.91
CA ASP A 54 -2.07 2.82 -16.02
C ASP A 54 -0.90 2.36 -15.14
N GLU A 55 0.10 3.22 -14.94
CA GLU A 55 1.21 2.99 -14.02
C GLU A 55 0.75 2.81 -12.57
N TYR A 56 -0.12 3.71 -12.09
CA TYR A 56 -0.70 3.59 -10.76
C TYR A 56 -1.54 2.32 -10.64
N LYS A 57 -2.41 2.05 -11.61
CA LYS A 57 -3.25 0.83 -11.64
C LYS A 57 -2.38 -0.43 -11.60
N ARG A 58 -1.31 -0.47 -12.41
CA ARG A 58 -0.34 -1.57 -12.44
C ARG A 58 0.33 -1.76 -11.08
N PHE A 59 0.84 -0.69 -10.49
CA PHE A 59 1.50 -0.70 -9.19
C PHE A 59 0.55 -1.15 -8.07
N ILE A 60 -0.63 -0.55 -7.98
CA ILE A 60 -1.59 -0.78 -6.90
C ILE A 60 -2.24 -2.16 -7.00
N ASN A 61 -2.43 -2.70 -8.21
CA ASN A 61 -2.97 -4.05 -8.39
C ASN A 61 -2.04 -5.12 -7.82
N VAL A 62 -0.72 -4.99 -8.04
CA VAL A 62 0.27 -5.89 -7.43
C VAL A 62 0.20 -5.77 -5.91
N TYR A 63 0.17 -4.55 -5.39
CA TYR A 63 0.05 -4.33 -3.96
C TYR A 63 -1.22 -4.97 -3.39
N LEU A 64 -2.41 -4.69 -3.93
CA LEU A 64 -3.68 -5.21 -3.43
C LEU A 64 -3.76 -6.74 -3.45
N LYS A 65 -3.16 -7.38 -4.45
CA LYS A 65 -3.11 -8.84 -4.55
C LYS A 65 -2.24 -9.47 -3.45
N TYR A 66 -1.15 -8.80 -3.07
CA TYR A 66 -0.14 -9.35 -2.16
C TYR A 66 -0.08 -8.67 -0.79
N LYS A 67 -0.93 -7.68 -0.50
CA LYS A 67 -0.92 -6.97 0.79
C LYS A 67 -1.14 -7.88 1.99
N LYS A 68 -1.81 -9.02 1.80
CA LYS A 68 -2.02 -10.05 2.85
C LYS A 68 -0.73 -10.72 3.33
N VAL A 69 0.40 -10.51 2.66
CA VAL A 69 1.71 -11.01 3.10
C VAL A 69 2.18 -10.31 4.37
N VAL A 70 1.80 -9.04 4.57
CA VAL A 70 2.21 -8.26 5.74
C VAL A 70 1.08 -8.17 6.77
N SER A 71 1.39 -7.81 8.00
CA SER A 71 0.39 -7.74 9.09
C SER A 71 -0.69 -6.68 8.83
N GLU A 72 -1.87 -6.80 9.44
CA GLU A 72 -2.97 -5.84 9.27
C GLU A 72 -2.56 -4.39 9.59
N ARG A 73 -1.72 -4.22 10.62
CA ARG A 73 -1.19 -2.89 11.00
C ARG A 73 -0.30 -2.30 9.91
N GLU A 74 0.52 -3.14 9.28
CA GLU A 74 1.39 -2.75 8.17
C GLU A 74 0.58 -2.47 6.89
N GLN A 75 -0.45 -3.27 6.64
CA GLN A 75 -1.41 -3.03 5.55
C GLN A 75 -2.10 -1.67 5.73
N LEU A 76 -2.54 -1.32 6.94
CA LEU A 76 -3.17 -0.03 7.20
C LEU A 76 -2.23 1.13 6.90
N VAL A 77 -0.95 1.00 7.29
CA VAL A 77 0.08 2.00 6.99
C VAL A 77 0.29 2.14 5.48
N LEU A 78 0.45 1.02 4.75
CA LEU A 78 0.66 1.04 3.31
C LEU A 78 -0.59 1.50 2.53
N ASP A 79 -1.79 1.08 2.93
CA ASP A 79 -3.06 1.52 2.35
C ASP A 79 -3.21 3.05 2.48
N SER A 80 -2.79 3.60 3.63
CA SER A 80 -2.79 5.05 3.89
C SER A 80 -1.74 5.80 3.07
N VAL A 81 -0.52 5.24 2.97
CA VAL A 81 0.59 5.86 2.21
C VAL A 81 0.35 5.82 0.71
N TYR A 82 -0.18 4.71 0.20
CA TYR A 82 -0.48 4.53 -1.23
C TYR A 82 -1.84 5.13 -1.64
N GLY A 83 -2.62 5.61 -0.69
CA GLY A 83 -3.93 6.21 -0.96
C GLY A 83 -4.92 5.20 -1.55
N VAL A 84 -4.92 3.96 -1.07
CA VAL A 84 -5.85 2.92 -1.54
C VAL A 84 -7.29 3.34 -1.29
N ASN A 85 -7.56 3.83 -0.07
CA ASN A 85 -8.90 4.22 0.37
C ASN A 85 -9.18 5.73 0.23
N GLY A 86 -8.31 6.50 -0.42
CA GLY A 86 -8.44 7.96 -0.46
C GLY A 86 -7.18 8.67 -0.98
N ALA A 87 -6.98 9.94 -0.63
CA ALA A 87 -5.73 10.62 -0.97
C ALA A 87 -4.54 9.97 -0.22
N PRO A 88 -3.35 9.88 -0.84
CA PRO A 88 -2.16 9.40 -0.16
C PRO A 88 -1.82 10.33 1.01
N LEU A 89 -1.72 9.77 2.22
CA LEU A 89 -1.44 10.52 3.44
C LEU A 89 0.05 10.71 3.66
N LYS A 90 0.41 11.82 4.31
CA LYS A 90 1.79 12.08 4.75
C LYS A 90 2.11 11.20 5.95
N LEU A 91 3.38 10.84 6.12
CA LEU A 91 3.85 10.03 7.25
C LEU A 91 3.43 10.59 8.62
N LYS A 92 3.35 11.91 8.76
CA LYS A 92 2.89 12.56 10.01
C LYS A 92 1.41 12.28 10.31
N GLU A 93 0.56 12.26 9.29
CA GLU A 93 -0.88 11.99 9.43
C GLU A 93 -1.10 10.52 9.77
N VAL A 94 -0.41 9.62 9.07
CA VAL A 94 -0.44 8.18 9.37
C VAL A 94 0.05 7.92 10.80
N ALA A 95 1.11 8.61 11.23
CA ALA A 95 1.65 8.49 12.59
C ALA A 95 0.62 8.83 13.67
N GLN A 96 -0.22 9.84 13.43
CA GLN A 96 -1.31 10.21 14.33
C GLN A 96 -2.40 9.13 14.40
N ILE A 97 -2.78 8.56 13.24
CA ILE A 97 -3.79 7.50 13.15
C ILE A 97 -3.36 6.27 13.97
N ILE A 98 -2.12 5.82 13.79
CA ILE A 98 -1.60 4.62 14.47
C ILE A 98 -0.88 4.91 15.79
N LYS A 99 -0.94 6.15 16.28
CA LYS A 99 -0.35 6.64 17.54
C LYS A 99 1.13 6.26 17.72
N VAL A 100 1.96 6.50 16.71
CA VAL A 100 3.42 6.30 16.77
C VAL A 100 4.17 7.53 16.26
N THR A 101 5.50 7.50 16.28
CA THR A 101 6.31 8.55 15.68
C THR A 101 6.35 8.42 14.16
N PRO A 102 6.48 9.52 13.39
CA PRO A 102 6.63 9.46 11.93
C PRO A 102 7.81 8.59 11.48
N GLU A 103 8.88 8.54 12.28
CA GLU A 103 10.02 7.66 12.03
C GLU A 103 9.64 6.19 12.15
N ARG A 104 8.79 5.84 13.13
CA ARG A 104 8.28 4.47 13.24
C ARG A 104 7.39 4.09 12.05
N VAL A 105 6.58 5.02 11.54
CA VAL A 105 5.81 4.80 10.30
C VAL A 105 6.75 4.52 9.13
N ARG A 106 7.80 5.33 8.98
CA ARG A 106 8.82 5.15 7.93
C ARG A 106 9.45 3.76 8.01
N GLN A 107 9.83 3.32 9.21
CA GLN A 107 10.38 1.97 9.43
C GLN A 107 9.38 0.88 9.05
N LEU A 108 8.11 1.03 9.41
CA LEU A 108 7.06 0.07 9.05
C LEU A 108 6.92 -0.02 7.52
N VAL A 109 6.81 1.10 6.82
CA VAL A 109 6.75 1.14 5.35
C VAL A 109 7.94 0.38 4.75
N PHE A 110 9.16 0.69 5.18
CA PHE A 110 10.37 0.02 4.68
C PHE A 110 10.39 -1.48 4.95
N LYS A 111 10.01 -1.88 6.15
CA LYS A 111 9.95 -3.29 6.55
C LYS A 111 8.94 -4.03 5.68
N SER A 112 7.73 -3.51 5.58
CA SER A 112 6.64 -4.14 4.84
C SER A 112 6.92 -4.23 3.34
N GLU A 113 7.47 -3.17 2.73
CA GLU A 113 7.87 -3.21 1.33
C GLU A 113 8.99 -4.22 1.07
N ARG A 114 9.95 -4.36 2.01
CA ARG A 114 11.01 -5.36 1.90
C ARG A 114 10.48 -6.78 2.02
N GLU A 115 9.55 -6.99 2.95
CA GLU A 115 8.88 -8.28 3.18
C GLU A 115 8.10 -8.69 1.93
N MET A 116 7.29 -7.78 1.36
CA MET A 116 6.62 -7.99 0.09
C MET A 116 7.60 -8.26 -1.06
N ALA A 117 8.67 -7.48 -1.20
CA ALA A 117 9.66 -7.68 -2.25
C ALA A 117 10.33 -9.06 -2.14
N THR A 118 10.62 -9.51 -0.92
CA THR A 118 11.24 -10.81 -0.67
C THR A 118 10.29 -11.94 -1.05
N PHE A 119 9.04 -11.85 -0.60
CA PHE A 119 8.00 -12.81 -0.96
C PHE A 119 7.79 -12.88 -2.49
N LEU A 120 7.71 -11.74 -3.16
CA LEU A 120 7.49 -11.67 -4.60
C LEU A 120 8.64 -12.32 -5.39
N ARG A 121 9.90 -12.11 -4.99
CA ARG A 121 11.08 -12.73 -5.60
C ARG A 121 11.21 -14.23 -5.36
N GLN A 122 10.60 -14.75 -4.29
CA GLN A 122 10.60 -16.18 -4.01
C GLN A 122 9.50 -16.90 -4.81
N LYS A 123 8.41 -16.18 -5.09
CA LYS A 123 7.23 -16.73 -5.77
C LYS A 123 7.33 -16.68 -7.29
N TYR A 124 8.16 -15.79 -7.85
CA TYR A 124 8.32 -15.51 -9.28
C TYR A 124 9.79 -15.31 -9.62
#